data_AF-A0A9E3PNW4-F1
#
_entry.id   AF-A0A9E3PNW4-F1
#
_cell.length_a   1.000
_cell.length_b   1.000
_cell.length_c   1.000
_cell.angle_alpha   90.00
_cell.angle_beta   90.00
_cell.angle_gamma   90.00
#
_symmetry.space_group_name_H-M   'P 1'
#
loop_
_entity.id
_entity.type
_entity.pdbx_description
1 polymer ?
#
loop_
_entity_poly.entity_id
_entity_poly.type
_entity_poly.pdbx_seq_one_letter_code
_entity_poly.pdbx_strand_id
1 'polypeptide(L)'
;MADAIDGGHGDGGAAGFHAALTPFISLTLAKVAGVPVADQLERCLADIEAICATEEQPTTSDFTRLPELQHAGVRLQTMWYKRTLKPAWTGAAEFVDIQHHLVIALVGKGHLALHISDPKIKGLLRGALIRDCDADAPLTWLLPISRSTMAAAFLENGQARTLWLSGVHRRSATKADAKILAGQDLDYSLDPFDDQSFYWSAARSRSAALEVTVGVSPKASRVWLGKANSIEGFAASAALLINAVAAAKQGATEPFRFLATPVQALDPAKVKDGYDLSILPPDMLDDGEEDADTVNADAALVISSSLVVEAADGSNLSVSVEINGSAIGRVRLEVSVTRDGKVKFKVSDPKPAGIDDDAFNRIKTLLGRGVGVNIRYDSGHSVSDRQVYALRMPRIAFSNFETEDFSGYAVKQEKPHDLSKIGKEKSLFCWVQNTHKGWLACDDGANEKADFIHLNVSGPKPILSLIHVKGAKSDTTGRRLSVAAYEVVTGQAIKNLQWLDKQALAKGLSQAVRATNYWWKDGDPVAKDALVDAIEGLGDDYTRRVVVVQPHVTEAARTKAEAAKTGVNRLRLDQLSTLLASAWRSCNGLGAEFTVIWAK
;
A
#
# COMPACT_ATOMS: atom_id res chain seq x y z
N MET A 1 6.89 -5.09 43.35
CA MET A 1 6.32 -6.35 42.81
C MET A 1 7.44 -7.30 42.38
N ALA A 2 8.49 -6.81 41.70
CA ALA A 2 9.72 -7.60 41.45
C ALA A 2 10.39 -8.10 42.75
N ASP A 3 10.50 -7.24 43.77
CA ASP A 3 11.11 -7.61 45.06
C ASP A 3 10.32 -8.66 45.87
N ALA A 4 9.08 -8.96 45.50
CA ALA A 4 8.29 -10.01 46.16
C ALA A 4 8.54 -11.41 45.54
N ILE A 5 9.29 -11.49 44.43
CA ILE A 5 9.51 -12.70 43.64
C ILE A 5 10.91 -13.29 43.90
N ASP A 6 11.90 -12.48 44.31
CA ASP A 6 13.25 -12.94 44.66
C ASP A 6 13.34 -13.70 46.00
N GLY A 7 12.25 -13.73 46.79
CA GLY A 7 12.16 -14.49 48.03
C GLY A 7 11.70 -15.93 47.79
N GLY A 8 12.66 -16.85 47.65
CA GLY A 8 12.39 -18.27 47.42
C GLY A 8 11.49 -18.96 48.47
N HIS A 9 10.78 -19.99 47.97
CA HIS A 9 10.14 -21.13 48.63
C HIS A 9 8.64 -21.04 48.98
N GLY A 10 7.83 -21.59 48.06
CA GLY A 10 6.50 -22.15 48.32
C GLY A 10 5.59 -22.13 47.09
N ASP A 11 4.79 -23.19 46.87
CA ASP A 11 3.73 -23.27 45.85
C ASP A 11 2.76 -22.05 45.86
N GLY A 12 2.73 -21.29 46.96
CA GLY A 12 1.96 -20.05 47.07
C GLY A 12 2.45 -18.90 46.16
N GLY A 13 3.72 -18.90 45.75
CA GLY A 13 4.29 -17.83 44.90
C GLY A 13 3.79 -17.90 43.45
N ALA A 14 3.73 -19.11 42.87
CA ALA A 14 3.23 -19.32 41.51
C ALA A 14 1.72 -19.04 41.41
N ALA A 15 0.94 -19.48 42.41
CA ALA A 15 -0.48 -19.18 42.50
C ALA A 15 -0.75 -17.67 42.67
N GLY A 16 0.03 -17.00 43.54
CA GLY A 16 -0.04 -15.55 43.72
C GLY A 16 0.32 -14.77 42.45
N PHE A 17 1.31 -15.23 41.70
CA PHE A 17 1.68 -14.64 40.42
C PHE A 17 0.58 -14.81 39.37
N HIS A 18 0.02 -16.02 39.20
CA HIS A 18 -1.13 -16.25 38.31
C HIS A 18 -2.31 -15.32 38.63
N ALA A 19 -2.64 -15.17 39.92
CA ALA A 19 -3.73 -14.31 40.37
C ALA A 19 -3.48 -12.82 40.06
N ALA A 20 -2.23 -12.39 39.95
CA ALA A 20 -1.86 -11.01 39.63
C ALA A 20 -1.85 -10.70 38.12
N LEU A 21 -1.83 -11.73 37.24
CA LEU A 21 -1.74 -11.54 35.80
C LEU A 21 -3.03 -10.98 35.20
N THR A 22 -2.93 -9.78 34.61
CA THR A 22 -4.02 -9.11 33.86
C THR A 22 -3.58 -8.72 32.43
N PRO A 23 -3.16 -9.69 31.60
CA PRO A 23 -2.56 -9.41 30.30
C PRO A 23 -3.57 -8.82 29.29
N PHE A 24 -3.07 -8.03 28.34
CA PHE A 24 -3.84 -7.68 27.15
C PHE A 24 -4.01 -8.90 26.25
N ILE A 25 -5.23 -9.13 25.78
CA ILE A 25 -5.50 -10.23 24.86
C ILE A 25 -5.02 -9.82 23.48
N SER A 26 -3.81 -10.22 23.15
CA SER A 26 -3.21 -10.09 21.82
C SER A 26 -2.52 -11.41 21.52
N LEU A 27 -3.13 -12.20 20.66
CA LEU A 27 -2.79 -13.59 20.39
C LEU A 27 -2.38 -13.77 18.95
N THR A 28 -1.27 -14.46 18.72
CA THR A 28 -0.96 -15.09 17.43
C THR A 28 -1.60 -16.48 17.43
N LEU A 29 -2.47 -16.74 16.46
CA LEU A 29 -3.13 -18.04 16.29
C LEU A 29 -2.38 -18.86 15.25
N ALA A 30 -2.24 -20.15 15.49
CA ALA A 30 -1.60 -21.08 14.56
C ALA A 30 -2.29 -22.44 14.55
N LYS A 31 -2.22 -23.13 13.41
CA LYS A 31 -2.47 -24.56 13.31
C LYS A 31 -1.20 -25.30 13.68
N VAL A 32 -1.37 -26.45 14.31
CA VAL A 32 -0.25 -27.32 14.70
C VAL A 32 -0.04 -28.41 13.66
N ALA A 33 1.21 -28.66 13.27
CA ALA A 33 1.60 -29.76 12.39
C ALA A 33 2.59 -30.70 13.09
N GLY A 34 2.32 -32.01 13.07
CA GLY A 34 3.29 -33.03 13.47
C GLY A 34 3.63 -33.13 14.96
N VAL A 35 2.98 -32.35 15.84
CA VAL A 35 3.21 -32.38 17.30
C VAL A 35 1.95 -32.90 18.03
N PRO A 36 2.05 -33.98 18.83
CA PRO A 36 0.93 -34.49 19.62
C PRO A 36 0.38 -33.44 20.59
N VAL A 37 -0.94 -33.39 20.77
CA VAL A 37 -1.63 -32.37 21.59
C VAL A 37 -1.07 -32.27 23.02
N ALA A 38 -0.67 -33.40 23.61
CA ALA A 38 -0.09 -33.45 24.95
C ALA A 38 1.23 -32.64 25.06
N ASP A 39 2.01 -32.59 23.98
CA ASP A 39 3.38 -32.06 23.97
C ASP A 39 3.47 -30.62 23.45
N GLN A 40 2.39 -30.08 22.90
CA GLN A 40 2.38 -28.79 22.20
C GLN A 40 2.78 -27.59 23.07
N LEU A 41 2.34 -27.54 24.33
CA LEU A 41 2.68 -26.46 25.25
C LEU A 41 4.17 -26.50 25.61
N GLU A 42 4.62 -27.68 26.04
CA GLU A 42 6.01 -27.94 26.42
C GLU A 42 6.97 -27.64 25.26
N ARG A 43 6.66 -28.15 24.07
CA ARG A 43 7.46 -27.90 22.87
C ARG A 43 7.52 -26.42 22.51
N CYS A 44 6.40 -25.70 22.62
CA CYS A 44 6.37 -24.27 22.32
C CYS A 44 7.26 -23.46 23.27
N LEU A 45 7.21 -23.73 24.57
CA LEU A 45 8.03 -23.01 25.54
C LEU A 45 9.50 -23.38 25.40
N ALA A 46 9.81 -24.66 25.15
CA ALA A 46 11.18 -25.10 24.87
C ALA A 46 11.78 -24.46 23.60
N ASP A 47 10.98 -24.32 22.53
CA ASP A 47 11.41 -23.63 21.31
C ASP A 47 11.73 -22.14 21.60
N ILE A 48 10.93 -21.47 22.44
CA ILE A 48 11.16 -20.07 22.84
C ILE A 48 12.41 -19.94 23.70
N GLU A 49 12.61 -20.84 24.66
CA GLU A 49 13.85 -20.89 25.46
C GLU A 49 15.08 -21.11 24.57
N ALA A 50 14.99 -22.03 23.61
CA ALA A 50 16.08 -22.29 22.66
C ALA A 50 16.42 -21.05 21.82
N ILE A 51 15.39 -20.31 21.34
CA ILE A 51 15.60 -19.02 20.66
C ILE A 51 16.39 -18.07 21.56
N CYS A 52 15.95 -17.87 22.81
CA CYS A 52 16.62 -16.97 23.73
C CYS A 52 18.04 -17.42 24.09
N ALA A 53 18.29 -18.73 24.19
CA ALA A 53 19.59 -19.29 24.55
C ALA A 53 20.66 -19.10 23.46
N THR A 54 20.25 -18.86 22.20
CA THR A 54 21.19 -18.56 21.10
C THR A 54 21.74 -17.13 21.14
N GLU A 55 21.28 -16.28 22.05
CA GLU A 55 21.74 -14.89 22.16
C GLU A 55 23.03 -14.80 22.98
N GLU A 56 24.13 -14.35 22.36
CA GLU A 56 25.36 -14.04 23.09
C GLU A 56 25.21 -12.76 23.93
N GLN A 57 24.46 -11.76 23.43
CA GLN A 57 23.99 -10.57 24.15
C GLN A 57 22.68 -10.04 23.53
N PRO A 58 21.68 -9.62 24.32
CA PRO A 58 21.62 -9.52 25.78
C PRO A 58 21.62 -10.87 26.50
N THR A 59 22.06 -10.88 27.77
CA THR A 59 21.94 -12.07 28.62
C THR A 59 20.46 -12.27 28.97
N THR A 60 19.90 -13.39 28.54
CA THR A 60 18.56 -13.83 28.94
C THR A 60 18.67 -14.80 30.12
N SER A 61 17.93 -14.55 31.20
CA SER A 61 17.97 -15.34 32.43
C SER A 61 16.57 -15.54 33.02
N ASP A 62 16.52 -16.33 34.10
CA ASP A 62 15.38 -16.42 35.01
C ASP A 62 14.09 -16.97 34.36
N PHE A 63 14.24 -17.94 33.46
CA PHE A 63 13.09 -18.67 32.91
C PHE A 63 12.33 -19.37 34.02
N THR A 64 11.10 -18.91 34.23
CA THR A 64 10.20 -19.52 35.20
C THR A 64 8.91 -19.90 34.48
N ARG A 65 8.69 -21.21 34.38
CA ARG A 65 7.42 -21.76 33.89
C ARG A 65 6.47 -21.96 35.06
N LEU A 66 5.23 -21.55 34.87
CA LEU A 66 4.17 -21.77 35.84
C LEU A 66 3.44 -23.09 35.55
N PRO A 67 2.73 -23.66 36.54
CA PRO A 67 1.94 -24.87 36.35
C PRO A 67 0.94 -24.74 35.19
N GLU A 68 0.67 -25.86 34.51
CA GLU A 68 -0.39 -25.90 33.49
C GLU A 68 -1.76 -25.62 34.14
N LEU A 69 -2.52 -24.72 33.53
CA LEU A 69 -3.90 -24.45 33.89
C LEU A 69 -4.83 -25.04 32.82
N GLN A 70 -5.92 -25.67 33.24
CA GLN A 70 -7.02 -26.04 32.35
C GLN A 70 -8.24 -25.20 32.68
N HIS A 71 -8.72 -24.45 31.69
CA HIS A 71 -9.88 -23.57 31.86
C HIS A 71 -10.63 -23.40 30.54
N ALA A 72 -11.96 -23.32 30.58
CA ALA A 72 -12.81 -23.08 29.40
C ALA A 72 -12.53 -24.00 28.18
N GLY A 73 -12.04 -25.22 28.39
CA GLY A 73 -11.73 -26.18 27.33
C GLY A 73 -10.39 -25.96 26.61
N VAL A 74 -9.52 -25.11 27.17
CA VAL A 74 -8.12 -24.95 26.71
C VAL A 74 -7.15 -25.35 27.82
N ARG A 75 -5.98 -25.84 27.41
CA ARG A 75 -4.81 -25.98 28.28
C ARG A 75 -3.94 -24.74 28.09
N LEU A 76 -3.45 -24.17 29.17
CA LEU A 76 -2.61 -22.97 29.17
C LEU A 76 -1.35 -23.24 29.97
N GLN A 77 -0.21 -22.77 29.46
CA GLN A 77 1.03 -22.70 30.21
C GLN A 77 1.64 -21.31 30.05
N THR A 78 2.20 -20.79 31.14
CA THR A 78 2.79 -19.46 31.19
C THR A 78 4.27 -19.57 31.53
N MET A 79 5.07 -18.73 30.90
CA MET A 79 6.48 -18.57 31.18
C MET A 79 6.80 -17.09 31.26
N TRP A 80 7.67 -16.71 32.18
CA TRP A 80 8.30 -15.39 32.16
C TRP A 80 9.81 -15.53 32.26
N TYR A 81 10.51 -14.51 31.76
CA TYR A 81 11.96 -14.45 31.77
C TYR A 81 12.42 -12.99 31.76
N LYS A 82 13.71 -12.79 32.05
CA LYS A 82 14.36 -11.48 32.14
C LYS A 82 15.40 -11.33 31.04
N ARG A 83 15.47 -10.14 30.43
CA ARG A 83 16.54 -9.73 29.52
C ARG A 83 17.27 -8.51 30.08
N THR A 84 18.60 -8.56 30.04
CA THR A 84 19.45 -7.44 30.47
C THR A 84 20.15 -6.85 29.25
N LEU A 85 19.75 -5.64 28.89
CA LEU A 85 20.19 -4.91 27.69
C LEU A 85 21.09 -3.74 28.07
N LYS A 86 21.94 -3.32 27.13
CA LYS A 86 22.63 -2.03 27.23
C LYS A 86 21.69 -0.92 26.74
N PRO A 87 21.46 0.15 27.52
CA PRO A 87 20.62 1.26 27.06
C PRO A 87 21.24 1.97 25.85
N ALA A 88 20.44 2.23 24.82
CA ALA A 88 20.93 2.81 23.56
C ALA A 88 21.50 4.24 23.71
N TRP A 89 21.08 4.98 24.73
CA TRP A 89 21.47 6.37 24.95
C TRP A 89 22.80 6.56 25.70
N THR A 90 23.45 5.48 26.17
CA THR A 90 24.72 5.60 26.91
C THR A 90 25.70 4.47 26.63
N GLY A 91 26.99 4.85 26.61
CA GLY A 91 28.10 3.90 26.53
C GLY A 91 28.49 3.29 27.88
N ALA A 92 28.05 3.91 28.98
CA ALA A 92 28.41 3.55 30.34
C ALA A 92 27.92 2.14 30.72
N ALA A 93 28.75 1.37 31.42
CA ALA A 93 28.48 -0.03 31.76
C ALA A 93 27.63 -0.18 33.04
N GLU A 94 27.53 0.88 33.84
CA GLU A 94 26.75 0.91 35.08
C GLU A 94 25.24 1.00 34.86
N PHE A 95 24.80 1.44 33.68
CA PHE A 95 23.40 1.49 33.31
C PHE A 95 23.03 0.25 32.50
N VAL A 96 22.06 -0.50 33.00
CA VAL A 96 21.46 -1.65 32.32
C VAL A 96 19.96 -1.48 32.22
N ASP A 97 19.38 -1.84 31.08
CA ASP A 97 17.94 -1.93 30.92
C ASP A 97 17.49 -3.37 31.24
N ILE A 98 16.53 -3.50 32.14
CA ILE A 98 15.99 -4.80 32.58
C ILE A 98 14.57 -4.92 32.08
N GLN A 99 14.37 -5.82 31.11
CA GLN A 99 13.08 -6.11 30.53
C GLN A 99 12.55 -7.45 31.05
N HIS A 100 11.33 -7.43 31.56
CA HIS A 100 10.61 -8.65 31.95
C HIS A 100 9.62 -9.00 30.85
N HIS A 101 9.67 -10.25 30.38
CA HIS A 101 8.81 -10.71 29.31
C HIS A 101 7.93 -11.86 29.76
N LEU A 102 6.71 -11.89 29.22
CA LEU A 102 5.68 -12.87 29.47
C LEU A 102 5.35 -13.61 28.17
N VAL A 103 5.27 -14.93 28.29
CA VAL A 103 4.79 -15.84 27.27
C VAL A 103 3.62 -16.62 27.83
N ILE A 104 2.52 -16.65 27.09
CA ILE A 104 1.34 -17.48 27.41
C ILE A 104 1.02 -18.31 26.18
N ALA A 105 1.13 -19.62 26.31
CA ALA A 105 0.77 -20.58 25.28
C ALA A 105 -0.55 -21.27 25.66
N LEU A 106 -1.47 -21.39 24.71
CA LEU A 106 -2.74 -22.07 24.89
C LEU A 106 -3.01 -23.04 23.76
N VAL A 107 -3.49 -24.22 24.09
CA VAL A 107 -3.86 -25.27 23.13
C VAL A 107 -5.34 -25.61 23.28
N GLY A 108 -6.04 -25.66 22.14
CA GLY A 108 -7.43 -26.08 22.07
C GLY A 108 -7.86 -26.41 20.64
N LYS A 109 -8.67 -27.47 20.46
CA LYS A 109 -9.24 -27.86 19.15
C LYS A 109 -8.23 -27.90 17.99
N GLY A 110 -7.02 -28.41 18.24
CA GLY A 110 -5.96 -28.53 17.21
C GLY A 110 -5.29 -27.20 16.81
N HIS A 111 -5.51 -26.13 17.58
CA HIS A 111 -4.93 -24.81 17.38
C HIS A 111 -4.11 -24.40 18.61
N LEU A 112 -3.07 -23.59 18.36
CA LEU A 112 -2.26 -22.92 19.36
C LEU A 112 -2.58 -21.42 19.33
N ALA A 113 -2.69 -20.79 20.50
CA ALA A 113 -2.70 -19.35 20.65
C ALA A 113 -1.50 -18.91 21.50
N LEU A 114 -0.79 -17.88 21.04
CA LEU A 114 0.43 -17.38 21.67
C LEU A 114 0.32 -15.90 21.99
N HIS A 115 0.51 -15.57 23.26
CA HIS A 115 0.88 -14.23 23.68
C HIS A 115 2.37 -14.22 23.99
N ILE A 116 3.08 -13.30 23.38
CA ILE A 116 4.51 -13.07 23.62
C ILE A 116 4.63 -11.56 23.83
N SER A 117 5.28 -11.10 24.90
CA SER A 117 5.50 -9.66 25.08
C SER A 117 6.75 -9.18 24.36
N ASP A 118 7.75 -10.06 24.19
CA ASP A 118 9.04 -9.76 23.55
C ASP A 118 8.90 -9.58 22.03
N PRO A 119 9.17 -8.37 21.51
CA PRO A 119 9.09 -8.09 20.07
C PRO A 119 10.03 -8.94 19.22
N LYS A 120 11.22 -9.31 19.72
CA LYS A 120 12.21 -10.07 18.94
C LYS A 120 11.72 -11.48 18.64
N ILE A 121 11.11 -12.13 19.64
CA ILE A 121 10.56 -13.48 19.47
C ILE A 121 9.31 -13.46 18.59
N LYS A 122 8.50 -12.38 18.64
CA LYS A 122 7.39 -12.20 17.69
C LYS A 122 7.87 -12.20 16.24
N GLY A 123 8.98 -11.52 15.94
CA GLY A 123 9.56 -11.49 14.59
C GLY A 123 9.98 -12.88 14.10
N LEU A 124 10.63 -13.68 14.95
CA LEU A 124 10.99 -15.07 14.61
C LEU A 124 9.76 -15.96 14.42
N LEU A 125 8.76 -15.86 15.29
CA LEU A 125 7.48 -16.56 15.14
C LEU A 125 6.81 -16.18 13.81
N ARG A 126 6.81 -14.90 13.46
CA ARG A 126 6.27 -14.43 12.20
C ARG A 126 7.04 -15.01 11.02
N GLY A 127 8.37 -14.98 11.05
CA GLY A 127 9.25 -15.61 10.07
C GLY A 127 8.90 -17.08 9.85
N ALA A 128 8.71 -17.84 10.94
CA ALA A 128 8.26 -19.23 10.89
C ALA A 128 6.88 -19.37 10.22
N LEU A 129 5.90 -18.53 10.58
CA LEU A 129 4.55 -18.57 10.01
C LEU A 129 4.51 -18.26 8.51
N ILE A 130 5.37 -17.36 8.03
CA ILE A 130 5.48 -17.04 6.59
C ILE A 130 6.50 -17.93 5.85
N ARG A 131 7.11 -18.91 6.56
CA ARG A 131 8.15 -19.83 6.06
C ARG A 131 9.34 -19.10 5.44
N ASP A 132 9.82 -18.09 6.16
CA ASP A 132 10.98 -17.25 5.83
C ASP A 132 12.15 -17.54 6.77
N CYS A 133 12.37 -18.81 7.07
CA CYS A 133 13.43 -19.30 7.94
C CYS A 133 13.81 -20.73 7.53
N ASP A 134 14.88 -21.27 8.13
CA ASP A 134 15.26 -22.67 7.97
C ASP A 134 14.13 -23.60 8.43
N ALA A 135 13.96 -24.74 7.74
CA ALA A 135 12.87 -25.67 8.01
C ALA A 135 12.94 -26.27 9.43
N ASP A 136 14.16 -26.38 9.97
CA ASP A 136 14.44 -26.93 11.30
C ASP A 136 14.52 -25.85 12.40
N ALA A 137 14.29 -24.58 12.05
CA ALA A 137 14.25 -23.50 13.03
C ALA A 137 13.13 -23.72 14.06
N PRO A 138 13.27 -23.19 15.29
CA PRO A 138 12.20 -23.25 16.28
C PRO A 138 10.87 -22.70 15.75
N LEU A 139 9.74 -23.23 16.24
CA LEU A 139 8.37 -22.83 15.88
C LEU A 139 7.92 -23.12 14.42
N THR A 140 8.72 -23.75 13.57
CA THR A 140 8.35 -24.08 12.17
C THR A 140 7.26 -25.13 12.02
N TRP A 141 6.94 -25.84 13.11
CA TRP A 141 5.80 -26.76 13.22
C TRP A 141 4.45 -26.04 13.35
N LEU A 142 4.46 -24.71 13.44
CA LEU A 142 3.28 -23.86 13.41
C LEU A 142 2.95 -23.41 11.99
N LEU A 143 1.67 -23.47 11.65
CA LEU A 143 1.14 -23.05 10.35
C LEU A 143 0.22 -21.84 10.53
N PRO A 144 0.29 -20.83 9.64
CA PRO A 144 -0.55 -19.65 9.72
C PRO A 144 -2.03 -20.00 9.53
N ILE A 145 -2.91 -19.25 10.17
CA ILE A 145 -4.34 -19.30 9.89
C ILE A 145 -4.58 -18.54 8.58
N SER A 146 -5.27 -19.16 7.62
CA SER A 146 -5.53 -18.49 6.35
C SER A 146 -6.39 -17.24 6.56
N ARG A 147 -6.13 -16.20 5.77
CA ARG A 147 -6.94 -14.97 5.75
C ARG A 147 -8.44 -15.26 5.61
N SER A 148 -8.82 -16.19 4.74
CA SER A 148 -10.22 -16.60 4.55
C SER A 148 -10.83 -17.19 5.81
N THR A 149 -10.08 -18.00 6.57
CA THR A 149 -10.53 -18.56 7.85
C THR A 149 -10.67 -17.46 8.91
N MET A 150 -9.72 -16.51 8.97
CA MET A 150 -9.81 -15.39 9.91
C MET A 150 -10.95 -14.43 9.58
N ALA A 151 -11.19 -14.16 8.29
CA ALA A 151 -12.32 -13.35 7.85
C ALA A 151 -13.66 -14.01 8.22
N ALA A 152 -13.80 -15.31 7.94
CA ALA A 152 -14.97 -16.09 8.34
C ALA A 152 -15.20 -16.09 9.86
N ALA A 153 -14.13 -16.22 10.64
CA ALA A 153 -14.24 -16.28 12.11
C ALA A 153 -14.60 -14.94 12.76
N PHE A 154 -14.11 -13.81 12.22
CA PHE A 154 -14.11 -12.53 12.95
C PHE A 154 -14.76 -11.36 12.21
N LEU A 155 -14.95 -11.46 10.89
CA LEU A 155 -15.48 -10.38 10.06
C LEU A 155 -16.82 -10.73 9.42
N GLU A 156 -17.07 -11.99 9.11
CA GLU A 156 -18.33 -12.43 8.52
C GLU A 156 -19.52 -12.10 9.44
N ASN A 157 -20.54 -11.46 8.86
CA ASN A 157 -21.70 -10.94 9.59
C ASN A 157 -21.35 -9.97 10.74
N GLY A 158 -20.16 -9.36 10.71
CA GLY A 158 -19.72 -8.36 11.67
C GLY A 158 -19.78 -6.95 11.13
N GLN A 159 -19.77 -5.97 12.03
CA GLN A 159 -19.68 -4.54 11.67
C GLN A 159 -18.26 -4.06 11.84
N ALA A 160 -17.57 -3.82 10.72
CA ALA A 160 -16.23 -3.26 10.73
C ALA A 160 -16.26 -1.80 11.22
N ARG A 161 -15.65 -1.54 12.37
CA ARG A 161 -15.58 -0.22 13.00
C ARG A 161 -14.25 0.48 12.76
N THR A 162 -13.19 -0.29 12.52
CA THR A 162 -11.90 0.23 12.11
C THR A 162 -11.33 -0.65 11.02
N LEU A 163 -10.84 -0.04 9.94
CA LEU A 163 -10.17 -0.75 8.85
C LEU A 163 -8.80 -0.13 8.62
N TRP A 164 -7.78 -0.99 8.57
CA TRP A 164 -6.47 -0.66 8.06
C TRP A 164 -6.38 -1.20 6.65
N LEU A 165 -6.11 -0.29 5.71
CA LEU A 165 -6.06 -0.55 4.29
C LEU A 165 -4.64 -0.30 3.78
N SER A 166 -4.14 -1.20 2.95
CA SER A 166 -2.82 -1.10 2.32
C SER A 166 -2.99 -1.13 0.80
N GLY A 167 -2.30 -0.23 0.10
CA GLY A 167 -2.42 -0.04 -1.34
C GLY A 167 -1.65 -1.09 -2.14
N VAL A 168 -2.25 -1.55 -3.23
CA VAL A 168 -1.59 -2.35 -4.31
C VAL A 168 -1.41 -1.52 -5.60
N HIS A 169 -1.68 -0.22 -5.55
CA HIS A 169 -1.58 0.71 -6.67
C HIS A 169 -0.19 1.33 -6.79
N ARG A 170 -0.01 2.17 -7.82
CA ARG A 170 1.17 3.02 -7.97
C ARG A 170 1.26 4.05 -6.86
N ARG A 171 2.42 4.19 -6.23
CA ARG A 171 2.70 5.33 -5.36
C ARG A 171 2.56 6.62 -6.16
N SER A 172 1.76 7.54 -5.66
CA SER A 172 1.53 8.84 -6.30
C SER A 172 1.26 9.90 -5.25
N ALA A 173 1.54 11.16 -5.58
CA ALA A 173 1.29 12.27 -4.66
C ALA A 173 -0.21 12.52 -4.41
N THR A 174 -1.10 11.97 -5.24
CA THR A 174 -2.55 12.19 -5.19
C THR A 174 -3.33 11.06 -4.56
N LYS A 175 -2.69 9.94 -4.24
CA LYS A 175 -3.34 8.76 -3.64
C LYS A 175 -2.50 8.22 -2.49
N ALA A 176 -3.15 8.01 -1.35
CA ALA A 176 -2.50 7.51 -0.16
C ALA A 176 -2.03 6.05 -0.33
N ASP A 177 -0.82 5.75 0.13
CA ASP A 177 -0.27 4.38 0.09
C ASP A 177 -0.98 3.43 1.08
N ALA A 178 -1.53 3.98 2.17
CA ALA A 178 -2.32 3.29 3.17
C ALA A 178 -3.43 4.20 3.72
N LYS A 179 -4.51 3.62 4.26
CA LYS A 179 -5.60 4.36 4.92
C LYS A 179 -6.00 3.68 6.22
N ILE A 180 -6.38 4.48 7.21
CA ILE A 180 -7.05 4.00 8.42
C ILE A 180 -8.43 4.67 8.46
N LEU A 181 -9.49 3.87 8.42
CA LEU A 181 -10.86 4.32 8.48
C LEU A 181 -11.46 3.94 9.83
N ALA A 182 -12.26 4.82 10.42
CA ALA A 182 -13.00 4.55 11.66
C ALA A 182 -14.46 5.01 11.50
N GLY A 183 -15.42 4.16 11.90
CA GLY A 183 -16.85 4.41 11.68
C GLY A 183 -17.75 3.38 12.36
N GLN A 184 -19.05 3.43 12.06
CA GLN A 184 -20.03 2.48 12.61
C GLN A 184 -20.06 1.16 11.84
N ASP A 185 -20.12 1.25 10.51
CA ASP A 185 -20.02 0.12 9.58
C ASP A 185 -19.30 0.58 8.32
N LEU A 186 -18.04 0.19 8.20
CA LEU A 186 -17.13 0.71 7.18
C LEU A 186 -17.33 0.11 5.79
N ASP A 187 -18.08 -1.00 5.62
CA ASP A 187 -18.35 -1.52 4.27
C ASP A 187 -19.15 -0.51 3.42
N TYR A 188 -20.01 0.30 4.05
CA TYR A 188 -20.73 1.40 3.40
C TYR A 188 -19.89 2.66 3.18
N SER A 189 -18.79 2.82 3.91
CA SER A 189 -17.91 3.99 3.81
C SER A 189 -16.80 3.82 2.77
N LEU A 190 -16.61 2.62 2.24
CA LEU A 190 -15.61 2.34 1.21
C LEU A 190 -15.98 3.02 -0.10
N ASP A 191 -15.00 3.70 -0.69
CA ASP A 191 -15.15 4.38 -1.96
C ASP A 191 -15.08 3.38 -3.12
N PRO A 192 -16.17 3.20 -3.91
CA PRO A 192 -16.18 2.24 -4.99
C PRO A 192 -15.27 2.60 -6.15
N PHE A 193 -14.66 3.80 -6.21
CA PHE A 193 -13.68 4.19 -7.23
C PHE A 193 -12.26 4.14 -6.66
N ASP A 194 -12.06 4.76 -5.50
CA ASP A 194 -10.71 4.96 -4.97
C ASP A 194 -10.21 3.81 -4.12
N ASP A 195 -11.09 3.04 -3.47
CA ASP A 195 -10.66 1.98 -2.54
C ASP A 195 -10.43 0.62 -3.20
N GLN A 196 -10.71 0.48 -4.51
CA GLN A 196 -10.55 -0.78 -5.25
C GLN A 196 -9.13 -1.33 -5.30
N SER A 197 -8.15 -0.43 -5.16
CA SER A 197 -6.73 -0.74 -5.17
C SER A 197 -6.12 -0.77 -3.77
N PHE A 198 -6.96 -0.98 -2.76
CA PHE A 198 -6.54 -1.30 -1.40
C PHE A 198 -7.05 -2.68 -1.02
N TYR A 199 -6.28 -3.41 -0.22
CA TYR A 199 -6.76 -4.56 0.51
C TYR A 199 -6.79 -4.22 2.00
N TRP A 200 -7.61 -4.94 2.77
CA TRP A 200 -7.62 -4.77 4.22
C TRP A 200 -6.42 -5.52 4.83
N SER A 201 -5.51 -4.82 5.49
CA SER A 201 -4.37 -5.41 6.19
C SER A 201 -4.76 -5.83 7.61
N ALA A 202 -5.65 -5.07 8.23
CA ALA A 202 -6.27 -5.40 9.51
C ALA A 202 -7.68 -4.79 9.63
N ALA A 203 -8.47 -5.32 10.55
CA ALA A 203 -9.81 -4.82 10.81
C ALA A 203 -10.18 -4.99 12.29
N ARG A 204 -11.01 -4.08 12.81
CA ARG A 204 -11.67 -4.22 14.11
C ARG A 204 -13.18 -4.30 13.86
N SER A 205 -13.77 -5.44 14.18
CA SER A 205 -15.18 -5.72 13.92
C SER A 205 -15.91 -6.13 15.18
N ARG A 206 -17.18 -5.71 15.32
CA ARG A 206 -18.08 -6.29 16.31
C ARG A 206 -18.60 -7.61 15.76
N SER A 207 -18.10 -8.72 16.28
CA SER A 207 -18.58 -10.06 15.92
C SER A 207 -19.97 -10.26 16.51
N ALA A 208 -20.97 -10.54 15.66
CA ALA A 208 -22.31 -10.86 16.12
C ALA A 208 -22.34 -12.21 16.86
N ALA A 209 -21.55 -13.19 16.41
CA ALA A 209 -21.51 -14.53 17.00
C ALA A 209 -20.85 -14.56 18.39
N LEU A 210 -19.85 -13.71 18.62
CA LEU A 210 -19.11 -13.65 19.88
C LEU A 210 -19.57 -12.52 20.81
N GLU A 211 -20.43 -11.63 20.33
CA GLU A 211 -20.87 -10.39 20.98
C GLU A 211 -19.75 -9.45 21.48
N VAL A 212 -18.52 -9.64 20.99
CA VAL A 212 -17.33 -8.84 21.35
C VAL A 212 -16.76 -8.12 20.14
N THR A 213 -15.98 -7.07 20.40
CA THR A 213 -15.22 -6.39 19.36
C THR A 213 -13.84 -7.02 19.23
N VAL A 214 -13.57 -7.63 18.08
CA VAL A 214 -12.32 -8.34 17.78
C VAL A 214 -11.52 -7.55 16.78
N GLY A 215 -10.25 -7.31 17.09
CA GLY A 215 -9.25 -6.90 16.12
C GLY A 215 -8.60 -8.11 15.46
N VAL A 216 -8.39 -8.06 14.15
CA VAL A 216 -7.83 -9.15 13.35
C VAL A 216 -6.82 -8.62 12.32
N SER A 217 -5.65 -9.26 12.26
CA SER A 217 -4.59 -9.02 11.28
C SER A 217 -4.17 -10.35 10.66
N PRO A 218 -4.62 -10.68 9.44
CA PRO A 218 -4.31 -11.95 8.78
C PRO A 218 -2.83 -12.18 8.52
N LYS A 219 -2.10 -11.10 8.21
CA LYS A 219 -0.67 -11.16 7.88
C LYS A 219 0.14 -11.81 8.99
N ALA A 220 -0.17 -11.47 10.24
CA ALA A 220 0.49 -11.99 11.43
C ALA A 220 -0.27 -13.16 12.08
N SER A 221 -1.35 -13.66 11.45
CA SER A 221 -2.32 -14.56 12.09
C SER A 221 -2.75 -14.07 13.49
N ARG A 222 -2.86 -12.74 13.66
CA ARG A 222 -3.02 -12.10 14.97
C ARG A 222 -4.46 -11.68 15.20
N VAL A 223 -4.93 -11.88 16.43
CA VAL A 223 -6.20 -11.37 16.93
C VAL A 223 -5.99 -10.65 18.25
N TRP A 224 -6.79 -9.63 18.52
CA TRP A 224 -6.72 -8.92 19.79
C TRP A 224 -8.09 -8.45 20.28
N LEU A 225 -8.21 -8.40 21.61
CA LEU A 225 -9.35 -7.84 22.34
C LEU A 225 -8.82 -6.75 23.29
N GLY A 226 -9.58 -6.45 24.34
CA GLY A 226 -9.15 -5.59 25.44
C GLY A 226 -8.24 -6.29 26.45
N LYS A 227 -8.08 -5.65 27.60
CA LYS A 227 -7.38 -6.20 28.76
C LYS A 227 -8.21 -7.31 29.42
N ALA A 228 -7.57 -8.42 29.79
CA ALA A 228 -8.19 -9.44 30.64
C ALA A 228 -8.09 -9.04 32.12
N ASN A 229 -9.11 -9.38 32.91
CA ASN A 229 -9.14 -9.09 34.34
C ASN A 229 -8.46 -10.18 35.20
N SER A 230 -8.18 -11.35 34.62
CA SER A 230 -7.43 -12.44 35.23
C SER A 230 -6.87 -13.37 34.17
N ILE A 231 -6.03 -14.33 34.58
CA ILE A 231 -5.51 -15.37 33.69
C ILE A 231 -6.61 -16.34 33.21
N GLU A 232 -7.62 -16.62 34.04
CA GLU A 232 -8.80 -17.42 33.66
C GLU A 232 -9.65 -16.66 32.64
N GLY A 233 -9.88 -15.36 32.85
CA GLY A 233 -10.57 -14.50 31.89
C GLY A 233 -9.83 -14.41 30.55
N PHE A 234 -8.50 -14.41 30.60
CA PHE A 234 -7.65 -14.52 29.40
C PHE A 234 -7.83 -15.87 28.70
N ALA A 235 -7.77 -16.99 29.45
CA ALA A 235 -7.98 -18.33 28.91
C ALA A 235 -9.38 -18.52 28.29
N ALA A 236 -10.43 -18.01 28.95
CA ALA A 236 -11.80 -18.04 28.44
C ALA A 236 -11.92 -17.24 27.13
N SER A 237 -11.33 -16.05 27.07
CA SER A 237 -11.34 -15.23 25.85
C SER A 237 -10.53 -15.87 24.71
N ALA A 238 -9.38 -16.46 25.02
CA ALA A 238 -8.59 -17.20 24.04
C ALA A 238 -9.33 -18.44 23.52
N ALA A 239 -10.03 -19.17 24.40
CA ALA A 239 -10.87 -20.31 24.03
C ALA A 239 -11.98 -19.89 23.06
N LEU A 240 -12.65 -18.75 23.31
CA LEU A 240 -13.64 -18.19 22.39
C LEU A 240 -13.05 -17.92 20.99
N LEU A 241 -11.87 -17.30 20.93
CA LEU A 241 -11.19 -16.99 19.67
C LEU A 241 -10.73 -18.25 18.92
N ILE A 242 -10.17 -19.23 19.63
CA ILE A 242 -9.80 -20.55 19.07
C ILE A 242 -11.04 -21.27 18.54
N ASN A 243 -12.14 -21.26 19.29
CA ASN A 243 -13.39 -21.89 18.89
C ASN A 243 -13.96 -21.27 17.61
N ALA A 244 -13.89 -19.94 17.47
CA ALA A 244 -14.33 -19.25 16.27
C ALA A 244 -13.52 -19.68 15.03
N VAL A 245 -12.20 -19.74 15.13
CA VAL A 245 -11.33 -20.21 14.03
C VAL A 245 -11.56 -21.69 13.70
N ALA A 246 -11.72 -22.54 14.72
CA ALA A 246 -11.97 -23.96 14.52
C ALA A 246 -13.34 -24.24 13.87
N ALA A 247 -14.35 -23.39 14.14
CA ALA A 247 -15.70 -23.51 13.59
C ALA A 247 -15.85 -22.85 12.20
N ALA A 248 -14.94 -21.93 11.85
CA ALA A 248 -14.98 -21.20 10.59
C ALA A 248 -14.85 -22.16 9.40
N LYS A 249 -15.90 -22.22 8.57
CA LYS A 249 -15.86 -22.97 7.32
C LYS A 249 -14.98 -22.24 6.32
N GLN A 250 -14.05 -22.96 5.69
CA GLN A 250 -13.30 -22.42 4.57
C GLN A 250 -14.26 -22.11 3.42
N GLY A 251 -14.12 -20.93 2.81
CA GLY A 251 -14.94 -20.52 1.66
C GLY A 251 -15.81 -19.27 1.87
N ALA A 252 -15.59 -18.50 2.94
CA ALA A 252 -16.33 -17.24 3.14
C ALA A 252 -16.05 -16.21 2.04
N THR A 253 -17.12 -15.53 1.62
CA THR A 253 -17.12 -14.32 0.80
C THR A 253 -16.15 -13.29 1.38
N GLU A 254 -15.33 -12.69 0.51
CA GLU A 254 -14.48 -11.55 0.87
C GLU A 254 -15.33 -10.48 1.58
N PRO A 255 -14.93 -10.05 2.80
CA PRO A 255 -15.82 -9.34 3.72
C PRO A 255 -16.18 -7.93 3.27
N PHE A 256 -15.47 -7.38 2.29
CA PHE A 256 -15.65 -6.02 1.80
C PHE A 256 -15.89 -6.01 0.29
N ARG A 257 -16.86 -5.22 -0.16
CA ARG A 257 -17.35 -5.26 -1.55
C ARG A 257 -16.31 -4.78 -2.54
N PHE A 258 -15.67 -3.66 -2.23
CA PHE A 258 -14.86 -2.92 -3.20
C PHE A 258 -13.36 -3.19 -3.11
N LEU A 259 -12.86 -3.72 -2.00
CA LEU A 259 -11.42 -3.90 -1.80
C LEU A 259 -10.81 -4.94 -2.75
N ALA A 260 -9.52 -4.77 -3.06
CA ALA A 260 -8.71 -5.78 -3.73
C ALA A 260 -8.64 -7.05 -2.89
N THR A 261 -8.70 -8.20 -3.58
CA THR A 261 -8.79 -9.50 -2.92
C THR A 261 -7.64 -10.40 -3.33
N PRO A 262 -7.05 -11.14 -2.39
CA PRO A 262 -5.97 -12.08 -2.70
C PRO A 262 -6.49 -13.20 -3.59
N VAL A 263 -5.73 -13.53 -4.62
CA VAL A 263 -6.08 -14.59 -5.56
C VAL A 263 -5.83 -15.94 -4.90
N GLN A 264 -6.89 -16.71 -4.66
CA GLN A 264 -6.80 -18.02 -4.00
C GLN A 264 -6.51 -19.18 -4.95
N ALA A 265 -6.73 -19.00 -6.25
CA ALA A 265 -6.42 -19.97 -7.29
C ALA A 265 -6.00 -19.22 -8.56
N LEU A 266 -4.77 -19.44 -9.00
CA LEU A 266 -4.25 -18.83 -10.23
C LEU A 266 -3.34 -19.78 -11.00
N ASP A 267 -3.22 -19.48 -12.30
CA ASP A 267 -2.17 -20.04 -13.15
C ASP A 267 -0.97 -19.08 -13.11
N PRO A 268 0.15 -19.45 -12.46
CA PRO A 268 1.32 -18.58 -12.31
C PRO A 268 1.82 -17.97 -13.62
N ALA A 269 1.66 -18.66 -14.75
CA ALA A 269 2.07 -18.17 -16.07
C ALA A 269 1.28 -16.93 -16.53
N LYS A 270 0.14 -16.61 -15.88
CA LYS A 270 -0.66 -15.41 -16.14
C LYS A 270 -0.16 -14.17 -15.40
N VAL A 271 0.75 -14.31 -14.43
CA VAL A 271 1.39 -13.17 -13.77
C VAL A 271 2.65 -12.84 -14.57
N LYS A 272 2.53 -11.88 -15.49
CA LYS A 272 3.60 -11.59 -16.44
C LYS A 272 3.67 -10.13 -16.82
N ASP A 273 4.84 -9.74 -17.31
CA ASP A 273 5.14 -8.41 -17.85
C ASP A 273 4.99 -7.35 -16.74
N GLY A 274 5.80 -7.49 -15.68
CA GLY A 274 5.83 -6.50 -14.61
C GLY A 274 6.36 -5.17 -15.15
N TYR A 275 5.67 -4.06 -14.87
CA TYR A 275 6.01 -2.75 -15.45
C TYR A 275 6.29 -1.67 -14.41
N ASP A 276 6.02 -1.96 -13.14
CA ASP A 276 6.28 -1.01 -12.05
C ASP A 276 6.49 -1.74 -10.72
N LEU A 277 7.36 -1.19 -9.88
CA LEU A 277 7.84 -1.74 -8.63
C LEU A 277 7.98 -0.61 -7.60
N SER A 278 7.57 -0.86 -6.36
CA SER A 278 7.79 0.07 -5.25
C SER A 278 7.94 -0.67 -3.93
N ILE A 279 8.55 -0.01 -2.95
CA ILE A 279 8.67 -0.49 -1.57
C ILE A 279 7.86 0.49 -0.69
N LEU A 280 7.03 -0.05 0.21
CA LEU A 280 6.43 0.72 1.28
C LEU A 280 7.51 1.08 2.31
N PRO A 281 7.60 2.35 2.75
CA PRO A 281 8.51 2.73 3.82
C PRO A 281 8.35 1.82 5.06
N PRO A 282 9.45 1.32 5.67
CA PRO A 282 9.35 0.36 6.76
C PRO A 282 8.62 0.86 8.01
N ASP A 283 8.64 2.18 8.26
CA ASP A 283 7.88 2.84 9.32
C ASP A 283 6.36 2.79 9.11
N MET A 284 5.90 2.53 7.88
CA MET A 284 4.48 2.28 7.56
C MET A 284 4.09 0.80 7.68
N LEU A 285 5.05 -0.09 7.90
CA LEU A 285 4.78 -1.51 8.15
C LEU A 285 4.48 -1.70 9.63
N ASP A 286 3.62 -2.67 9.96
CA ASP A 286 3.20 -3.01 11.33
C ASP A 286 4.32 -3.76 12.10
N ASP A 287 5.58 -3.50 11.73
CA ASP A 287 6.77 -4.31 11.98
C ASP A 287 7.71 -3.51 12.91
N GLY A 288 7.29 -3.32 14.17
CA GLY A 288 8.09 -2.65 15.22
C GLY A 288 9.28 -3.49 15.72
N GLU A 289 9.97 -4.18 14.81
CA GLU A 289 10.94 -5.24 15.11
C GLU A 289 12.40 -4.78 14.91
N GLU A 290 12.62 -3.70 14.16
CA GLU A 290 13.94 -3.10 13.96
C GLU A 290 14.16 -1.91 14.88
N ASP A 291 15.43 -1.66 15.22
CA ASP A 291 15.80 -0.46 15.95
C ASP A 291 15.31 0.80 15.20
N ALA A 292 14.80 1.77 15.96
CA ALA A 292 14.14 2.94 15.41
C ALA A 292 15.05 3.71 14.43
N ASP A 293 16.36 3.71 14.65
CA ASP A 293 17.30 4.41 13.77
C ASP A 293 17.45 3.67 12.42
N THR A 294 17.42 2.33 12.45
CA THR A 294 17.44 1.52 11.22
C THR A 294 16.18 1.73 10.40
N VAL A 295 15.01 1.67 11.05
CA VAL A 295 13.69 1.91 10.42
C VAL A 295 13.64 3.30 9.80
N ASN A 296 14.04 4.33 10.56
CA ASN A 296 14.03 5.71 10.08
C ASN A 296 14.99 5.91 8.89
N ALA A 297 16.18 5.31 8.95
CA ALA A 297 17.15 5.40 7.86
C ALA A 297 16.68 4.64 6.60
N ASP A 298 16.07 3.46 6.74
CA ASP A 298 15.49 2.74 5.60
C ASP A 298 14.29 3.47 5.02
N ALA A 299 13.44 4.07 5.87
CA ALA A 299 12.32 4.89 5.42
C ALA A 299 12.80 6.11 4.61
N ALA A 300 13.80 6.84 5.10
CA ALA A 300 14.41 7.95 4.37
C ALA A 300 15.03 7.50 3.03
N LEU A 301 15.67 6.34 3.00
CA LEU A 301 16.24 5.75 1.80
C LEU A 301 15.15 5.35 0.79
N VAL A 302 14.06 4.72 1.23
CA VAL A 302 12.92 4.36 0.38
C VAL A 302 12.23 5.61 -0.18
N ILE A 303 12.14 6.69 0.59
CA ILE A 303 11.56 7.97 0.14
C ILE A 303 12.44 8.66 -0.92
N SER A 304 13.76 8.59 -0.78
CA SER A 304 14.71 9.24 -1.70
C SER A 304 15.07 8.39 -2.92
N SER A 305 14.64 7.12 -2.95
CA SER A 305 14.91 6.19 -4.04
C SER A 305 13.76 6.06 -5.03
N SER A 306 14.10 5.68 -6.26
CA SER A 306 13.16 5.32 -7.33
C SER A 306 13.59 3.99 -7.94
N LEU A 307 12.61 3.11 -8.16
CA LEU A 307 12.83 1.78 -8.74
C LEU A 307 12.23 1.76 -10.14
N VAL A 308 13.08 1.75 -11.15
CA VAL A 308 12.68 1.82 -12.56
C VAL A 308 12.75 0.44 -13.18
N VAL A 309 11.60 -0.13 -13.55
CA VAL A 309 11.56 -1.41 -14.26
C VAL A 309 12.00 -1.20 -15.72
N GLU A 310 13.14 -1.77 -16.09
CA GLU A 310 13.72 -1.64 -17.43
C GLU A 310 13.25 -2.76 -18.37
N ALA A 311 13.09 -3.96 -17.84
CA ALA A 311 12.66 -5.14 -18.58
C ALA A 311 11.94 -6.13 -17.67
N ALA A 312 11.08 -6.95 -18.28
CA ALA A 312 10.40 -8.05 -17.61
C ALA A 312 10.46 -9.32 -18.46
N ASP A 313 10.54 -10.46 -17.79
CA ASP A 313 10.48 -11.79 -18.39
C ASP A 313 9.58 -12.69 -17.54
N GLY A 314 8.37 -12.95 -18.03
CA GLY A 314 7.31 -13.54 -17.21
C GLY A 314 7.06 -12.67 -15.97
N SER A 315 7.12 -13.28 -14.79
CA SER A 315 6.94 -12.58 -13.50
C SER A 315 8.17 -11.80 -13.02
N ASN A 316 9.34 -12.02 -13.63
CA ASN A 316 10.62 -11.48 -13.16
C ASN A 316 10.87 -10.06 -13.69
N LEU A 317 11.68 -9.28 -12.97
CA LEU A 317 12.00 -7.90 -13.30
C LEU A 317 13.52 -7.64 -13.35
N SER A 318 13.95 -6.81 -14.29
CA SER A 318 15.21 -6.07 -14.24
C SER A 318 14.91 -4.63 -13.84
N VAL A 319 15.53 -4.17 -12.75
CA VAL A 319 15.18 -2.91 -12.11
C VAL A 319 16.43 -2.06 -11.96
N SER A 320 16.43 -0.84 -12.46
CA SER A 320 17.42 0.16 -12.08
C SER A 320 17.02 0.83 -10.77
N VAL A 321 17.97 0.93 -9.85
CA VAL A 321 17.82 1.62 -8.58
C VAL A 321 18.42 3.01 -8.74
N GLU A 322 17.61 4.03 -8.50
CA GLU A 322 18.01 5.43 -8.57
C GLU A 322 17.84 6.10 -7.21
N ILE A 323 18.73 7.02 -6.85
CA ILE A 323 18.58 7.89 -5.67
C ILE A 323 18.70 9.33 -6.15
N ASN A 324 17.72 10.18 -5.79
CA ASN A 324 17.67 11.58 -6.22
C ASN A 324 17.84 11.75 -7.75
N GLY A 325 17.30 10.81 -8.54
CA GLY A 325 17.36 10.79 -10.00
C GLY A 325 18.69 10.32 -10.61
N SER A 326 19.64 9.85 -9.80
CA SER A 326 20.89 9.25 -10.28
C SER A 326 20.86 7.74 -10.11
N ALA A 327 21.11 6.98 -11.18
CA ALA A 327 21.19 5.53 -11.13
C ALA A 327 22.41 5.08 -10.29
N ILE A 328 22.13 4.33 -9.23
CA ILE A 328 23.13 3.75 -8.33
C ILE A 328 23.32 2.26 -8.55
N GLY A 329 22.57 1.61 -9.44
CA GLY A 329 22.77 0.19 -9.74
C GLY A 329 21.58 -0.43 -10.47
N ARG A 330 21.69 -1.73 -10.73
CA ARG A 330 20.62 -2.56 -11.30
C ARG A 330 20.50 -3.81 -10.46
N VAL A 331 19.27 -4.25 -10.19
CA VAL A 331 18.93 -5.50 -9.50
C VAL A 331 18.12 -6.40 -10.41
N ARG A 332 18.34 -7.72 -10.35
CA ARG A 332 17.43 -8.72 -10.92
C ARG A 332 16.52 -9.27 -9.82
N LEU A 333 15.22 -9.08 -9.98
CA LEU A 333 14.20 -9.59 -9.06
C LEU A 333 13.52 -10.82 -9.67
N GLU A 334 13.86 -12.00 -9.14
CA GLU A 334 13.18 -13.26 -9.45
C GLU A 334 11.92 -13.39 -8.58
N VAL A 335 10.78 -13.58 -9.22
CA VAL A 335 9.46 -13.62 -8.57
C VAL A 335 8.83 -14.99 -8.80
N SER A 336 8.83 -15.82 -7.74
CA SER A 336 8.22 -17.14 -7.76
C SER A 336 6.79 -17.07 -7.26
N VAL A 337 5.82 -17.41 -8.12
CA VAL A 337 4.39 -17.37 -7.81
C VAL A 337 3.82 -18.79 -7.70
N THR A 338 3.14 -19.09 -6.61
CA THR A 338 2.46 -20.38 -6.40
C THR A 338 1.01 -20.35 -6.90
N ARG A 339 0.37 -21.52 -7.02
CA ARG A 339 -1.03 -21.63 -7.48
C ARG A 339 -2.04 -20.98 -6.52
N ASP A 340 -1.70 -20.87 -5.23
CA ASP A 340 -2.49 -20.16 -4.21
C ASP A 340 -2.13 -18.66 -4.10
N GLY A 341 -1.33 -18.14 -5.05
CA GLY A 341 -1.01 -16.72 -5.15
C GLY A 341 0.04 -16.21 -4.19
N LYS A 342 0.72 -17.09 -3.45
CA LYS A 342 1.86 -16.70 -2.63
C LYS A 342 3.07 -16.41 -3.51
N VAL A 343 3.89 -15.48 -3.04
CA VAL A 343 5.04 -14.98 -3.77
C VAL A 343 6.30 -15.10 -2.92
N LYS A 344 7.37 -15.59 -3.54
CA LYS A 344 8.73 -15.51 -2.99
C LYS A 344 9.58 -14.66 -3.91
N PHE A 345 10.42 -13.83 -3.29
CA PHE A 345 11.37 -12.98 -3.99
C PHE A 345 12.77 -13.53 -3.81
N LYS A 346 13.56 -13.44 -4.87
CA LYS A 346 14.99 -13.62 -4.81
C LYS A 346 15.64 -12.49 -5.59
N VAL A 347 16.51 -11.76 -4.92
CA VAL A 347 17.24 -10.64 -5.55
C VAL A 347 18.62 -11.14 -5.90
N SER A 348 18.95 -11.15 -7.19
CA SER A 348 20.25 -11.52 -7.70
C SER A 348 20.92 -10.33 -8.38
N ASP A 349 22.25 -10.27 -8.27
CA ASP A 349 23.08 -9.33 -9.03
C ASP A 349 24.47 -9.86 -9.32
N PRO A 350 25.06 -9.50 -10.47
CA PRO A 350 26.49 -9.29 -10.59
C PRO A 350 26.84 -7.92 -9.97
N LYS A 351 27.57 -7.91 -8.85
CA LYS A 351 28.08 -6.71 -8.16
C LYS A 351 28.62 -5.68 -9.18
N PRO A 352 28.07 -4.47 -9.31
CA PRO A 352 28.67 -3.46 -10.17
C PRO A 352 29.83 -2.77 -9.42
N ALA A 353 30.90 -2.44 -10.13
CA ALA A 353 32.09 -1.82 -9.54
C ALA A 353 31.86 -0.32 -9.28
N GLY A 354 32.19 0.17 -8.07
CA GLY A 354 32.24 1.62 -7.76
C GLY A 354 30.93 2.26 -7.30
N ILE A 355 29.94 1.49 -6.85
CA ILE A 355 28.69 1.98 -6.27
C ILE A 355 28.82 2.18 -4.76
N ASP A 356 28.04 3.10 -4.21
CA ASP A 356 27.78 3.21 -2.76
C ASP A 356 27.20 1.89 -2.22
N ASP A 357 28.07 1.09 -1.60
CA ASP A 357 27.77 -0.26 -1.18
C ASP A 357 26.63 -0.31 -0.13
N ASP A 358 26.45 0.71 0.74
CA ASP A 358 25.48 0.60 1.83
C ASP A 358 24.03 0.76 1.34
N ALA A 359 23.73 1.89 0.69
CA ALA A 359 22.38 2.22 0.23
C ALA A 359 21.83 1.16 -0.75
N PHE A 360 22.67 0.70 -1.70
CA PHE A 360 22.29 -0.33 -2.64
C PHE A 360 22.01 -1.68 -1.96
N ASN A 361 22.86 -2.10 -1.01
CA ASN A 361 22.66 -3.35 -0.26
C ASN A 361 21.43 -3.30 0.65
N ARG A 362 21.12 -2.14 1.24
CA ARG A 362 19.88 -1.94 2.02
C ARG A 362 18.63 -2.08 1.15
N ILE A 363 18.59 -1.43 -0.02
CA ILE A 363 17.47 -1.60 -0.97
C ILE A 363 17.33 -3.06 -1.41
N LYS A 364 18.45 -3.72 -1.73
CA LYS A 364 18.46 -5.15 -2.07
C LYS A 364 17.87 -6.02 -0.94
N THR A 365 18.22 -5.70 0.30
CA THR A 365 17.71 -6.39 1.50
C THR A 365 16.21 -6.20 1.65
N LEU A 366 15.72 -4.96 1.51
CA LEU A 366 14.29 -4.64 1.54
C LEU A 366 13.50 -5.37 0.44
N LEU A 367 14.04 -5.41 -0.78
CA LEU A 367 13.44 -6.18 -1.89
C LEU A 367 13.40 -7.68 -1.60
N GLY A 368 14.48 -8.24 -1.03
CA GLY A 368 14.58 -9.65 -0.66
C GLY A 368 13.61 -10.05 0.44
N ARG A 369 13.37 -9.17 1.41
CA ARG A 369 12.34 -9.36 2.44
C ARG A 369 10.95 -9.48 1.83
N GLY A 370 10.66 -8.79 0.73
CA GLY A 370 9.37 -8.92 0.01
C GLY A 370 8.15 -8.37 0.75
N VAL A 371 8.27 -8.04 2.03
CA VAL A 371 7.27 -7.34 2.82
C VAL A 371 7.25 -5.88 2.38
N GLY A 372 6.07 -5.31 2.14
CA GLY A 372 5.95 -3.96 1.58
C GLY A 372 6.37 -3.81 0.11
N VAL A 373 6.86 -4.88 -0.53
CA VAL A 373 7.22 -4.86 -1.96
C VAL A 373 5.95 -4.99 -2.81
N ASN A 374 5.72 -3.98 -3.65
CA ASN A 374 4.56 -3.88 -4.52
C ASN A 374 4.98 -3.96 -5.99
N ILE A 375 4.48 -4.95 -6.74
CA ILE A 375 4.71 -5.10 -8.20
C ILE A 375 3.39 -5.02 -8.94
N ARG A 376 3.39 -4.34 -10.09
CA ARG A 376 2.24 -4.31 -11.01
C ARG A 376 2.58 -4.98 -12.33
N TYR A 377 1.68 -5.87 -12.75
CA TYR A 377 1.82 -6.67 -13.96
C TYR A 377 0.86 -6.20 -15.04
N ASP A 378 1.31 -6.23 -16.28
CA ASP A 378 0.52 -5.86 -17.47
C ASP A 378 -0.65 -6.82 -17.70
N SER A 379 -0.64 -7.99 -17.04
CA SER A 379 -1.76 -8.94 -16.97
C SER A 379 -2.88 -8.52 -16.01
N GLY A 380 -2.72 -7.39 -15.31
CA GLY A 380 -3.68 -6.82 -14.36
C GLY A 380 -3.64 -7.41 -12.95
N HIS A 381 -2.65 -8.27 -12.68
CA HIS A 381 -2.35 -8.73 -11.33
C HIS A 381 -1.45 -7.70 -10.62
N SER A 382 -1.55 -7.65 -9.30
CA SER A 382 -0.60 -6.90 -8.47
C SER A 382 -0.08 -7.81 -7.37
N VAL A 383 1.18 -7.66 -7.01
CA VAL A 383 1.78 -8.33 -5.86
C VAL A 383 1.95 -7.30 -4.77
N SER A 384 1.58 -7.65 -3.55
CA SER A 384 1.84 -6.90 -2.32
C SER A 384 1.96 -7.88 -1.16
N ASP A 385 2.82 -7.61 -0.18
CA ASP A 385 2.97 -8.45 1.01
C ASP A 385 3.05 -9.97 0.70
N ARG A 386 3.89 -10.32 -0.28
CA ARG A 386 4.10 -11.71 -0.74
C ARG A 386 2.83 -12.43 -1.23
N GLN A 387 1.81 -11.70 -1.68
CA GLN A 387 0.56 -12.24 -2.19
C GLN A 387 0.14 -11.55 -3.50
N VAL A 388 -0.39 -12.32 -4.44
CA VAL A 388 -1.04 -11.81 -5.64
C VAL A 388 -2.46 -11.37 -5.30
N TYR A 389 -2.81 -10.15 -5.71
CA TYR A 389 -4.12 -9.54 -5.59
C TYR A 389 -4.77 -9.35 -6.97
N ALA A 390 -6.07 -9.55 -7.01
CA ALA A 390 -6.94 -9.10 -8.09
C ALA A 390 -7.70 -7.86 -7.63
N LEU A 391 -7.67 -6.82 -8.47
CA LEU A 391 -8.45 -5.60 -8.25
C LEU A 391 -9.92 -5.92 -8.48
N ARG A 392 -10.79 -5.47 -7.57
CA ARG A 392 -12.24 -5.57 -7.74
C ARG A 392 -12.74 -4.33 -8.47
N MET A 393 -12.66 -4.39 -9.79
CA MET A 393 -13.09 -3.28 -10.64
C MET A 393 -14.52 -3.49 -11.13
N PRO A 394 -15.53 -2.84 -10.53
CA PRO A 394 -16.80 -2.65 -11.22
C PRO A 394 -16.54 -2.04 -12.59
N ARG A 395 -17.27 -2.51 -13.60
CA ARG A 395 -17.22 -1.95 -14.95
C ARG A 395 -17.88 -0.58 -14.94
N ILE A 396 -17.10 0.42 -14.61
CA ILE A 396 -17.50 1.82 -14.63
C ILE A 396 -17.25 2.33 -16.05
N ALA A 397 -18.31 2.78 -16.71
CA ALA A 397 -18.17 3.48 -17.97
C ALA A 397 -17.74 4.92 -17.69
N PHE A 398 -16.77 5.40 -18.46
CA PHE A 398 -16.50 6.83 -18.60
C PHE A 398 -16.82 7.21 -20.06
N SER A 399 -17.40 8.38 -20.27
CA SER A 399 -17.94 8.79 -21.59
C SER A 399 -17.50 10.17 -22.04
N ASN A 400 -16.84 10.96 -21.18
CA ASN A 400 -16.51 12.35 -21.48
C ASN A 400 -15.16 12.44 -22.20
N PHE A 401 -15.16 11.90 -23.40
CA PHE A 401 -14.00 11.88 -24.28
C PHE A 401 -14.27 12.68 -25.54
N GLU A 402 -13.23 13.34 -26.01
CA GLU A 402 -13.20 13.98 -27.31
C GLU A 402 -12.07 13.35 -28.14
N THR A 403 -12.35 13.11 -29.41
CA THR A 403 -11.39 12.54 -30.36
C THR A 403 -10.90 13.64 -31.28
N GLU A 404 -9.59 13.85 -31.30
CA GLU A 404 -8.96 14.89 -32.10
C GLU A 404 -7.96 14.28 -33.09
N ASP A 405 -7.83 14.95 -34.24
CA ASP A 405 -6.83 14.60 -35.23
C ASP A 405 -5.51 15.32 -34.91
N PHE A 406 -4.51 14.54 -34.50
CA PHE A 406 -3.16 15.04 -34.25
C PHE A 406 -2.25 14.93 -35.50
N SER A 407 -2.82 14.70 -36.69
CA SER A 407 -2.08 14.70 -37.94
C SER A 407 -1.31 16.01 -38.12
N GLY A 408 -0.01 15.90 -38.40
CA GLY A 408 0.90 17.05 -38.47
C GLY A 408 1.64 17.35 -37.16
N TYR A 409 1.26 16.73 -36.04
CA TYR A 409 1.93 16.86 -34.75
C TYR A 409 2.61 15.54 -34.32
N ALA A 410 3.73 15.65 -33.62
CA ALA A 410 4.49 14.56 -33.04
C ALA A 410 3.91 14.19 -31.68
N VAL A 411 2.99 13.22 -31.65
CA VAL A 411 2.24 12.79 -30.45
C VAL A 411 3.09 12.31 -29.26
N LYS A 412 4.36 11.91 -29.49
CA LYS A 412 5.32 11.60 -28.40
C LYS A 412 5.97 12.85 -27.81
N GLN A 413 6.03 13.92 -28.59
CA GLN A 413 6.68 15.16 -28.22
C GLN A 413 5.67 16.06 -27.51
N GLU A 414 5.70 16.03 -26.18
CA GLU A 414 4.88 16.88 -25.33
C GLU A 414 5.16 18.37 -25.60
N LYS A 415 6.44 18.76 -25.46
CA LYS A 415 6.91 20.15 -25.55
C LYS A 415 7.79 20.38 -26.79
N PRO A 416 7.80 21.59 -27.37
CA PRO A 416 8.81 21.92 -28.39
C PRO A 416 10.22 21.86 -27.79
N HIS A 417 11.25 21.86 -28.63
CA HIS A 417 12.64 21.87 -28.15
C HIS A 417 12.98 23.14 -27.37
N ASP A 418 12.31 24.24 -27.73
CA ASP A 418 12.36 25.52 -27.05
C ASP A 418 10.92 26.02 -26.86
N LEU A 419 10.55 26.39 -25.64
CA LEU A 419 9.20 26.91 -25.32
C LEU A 419 8.85 28.18 -26.11
N SER A 420 9.84 28.94 -26.62
CA SER A 420 9.60 30.08 -27.52
C SER A 420 8.99 29.69 -28.88
N LYS A 421 9.03 28.38 -29.20
CA LYS A 421 8.54 27.78 -30.44
C LYS A 421 7.14 27.18 -30.30
N ILE A 422 6.46 27.37 -29.16
CA ILE A 422 5.04 27.01 -29.02
C ILE A 422 4.24 27.70 -30.15
N GLY A 423 3.41 26.92 -30.85
CA GLY A 423 2.65 27.34 -32.04
C GLY A 423 3.39 27.18 -33.37
N LYS A 424 4.71 26.92 -33.36
CA LYS A 424 5.57 26.85 -34.57
C LYS A 424 6.12 25.45 -34.85
N GLU A 425 6.46 24.70 -33.81
CA GLU A 425 6.90 23.30 -33.92
C GLU A 425 5.72 22.32 -33.97
N LYS A 426 6.01 21.02 -34.02
CA LYS A 426 5.02 19.94 -34.11
C LYS A 426 4.68 19.29 -32.77
N SER A 427 4.97 19.90 -31.64
CA SER A 427 4.68 19.30 -30.32
C SER A 427 3.20 19.42 -29.93
N LEU A 428 2.77 18.69 -28.89
CA LEU A 428 1.41 18.79 -28.35
C LEU A 428 1.11 20.18 -27.75
N PHE A 429 2.10 20.84 -27.16
CA PHE A 429 1.97 22.23 -26.70
C PHE A 429 1.66 23.18 -27.87
N CYS A 430 2.26 22.95 -29.05
CA CYS A 430 1.91 23.72 -30.24
C CYS A 430 0.49 23.43 -30.72
N TRP A 431 0.03 22.18 -30.63
CA TRP A 431 -1.36 21.84 -30.95
C TRP A 431 -2.34 22.62 -30.07
N VAL A 432 -2.12 22.68 -28.75
CA VAL A 432 -2.99 23.42 -27.83
C VAL A 432 -3.08 24.90 -28.22
N GLN A 433 -1.94 25.56 -28.43
CA GLN A 433 -1.92 26.98 -28.79
C GLN A 433 -2.59 27.27 -30.15
N ASN A 434 -2.45 26.36 -31.11
CA ASN A 434 -3.04 26.53 -32.44
C ASN A 434 -4.57 26.29 -32.45
N THR A 435 -5.09 25.48 -31.53
CA THR A 435 -6.51 25.08 -31.50
C THR A 435 -7.37 25.90 -30.53
N HIS A 436 -6.79 26.53 -29.51
CA HIS A 436 -7.54 27.28 -28.49
C HIS A 436 -7.51 28.79 -28.77
N LYS A 437 -8.70 29.38 -28.98
CA LYS A 437 -8.92 30.83 -29.13
C LYS A 437 -9.30 31.50 -27.81
N GLY A 438 -9.23 32.81 -27.72
CA GLY A 438 -9.34 33.56 -26.47
C GLY A 438 -8.00 33.67 -25.76
N TRP A 439 -8.01 33.79 -24.43
CA TRP A 439 -6.79 33.93 -23.67
C TRP A 439 -6.16 32.58 -23.35
N LEU A 440 -4.84 32.48 -23.49
CA LEU A 440 -4.09 31.25 -23.20
C LEU A 440 -2.77 31.59 -22.52
N ALA A 441 -2.41 30.85 -21.49
CA ALA A 441 -1.11 30.94 -20.85
C ALA A 441 -0.47 29.56 -20.75
N CYS A 442 0.82 29.48 -21.03
CA CYS A 442 1.66 28.32 -20.72
C CYS A 442 2.35 28.56 -19.37
N ASP A 443 2.06 27.72 -18.37
CA ASP A 443 2.63 27.80 -17.01
C ASP A 443 3.53 26.59 -16.72
N ASP A 444 4.48 26.32 -17.61
CA ASP A 444 5.39 25.18 -17.50
C ASP A 444 6.49 25.39 -16.43
N GLY A 445 6.52 24.56 -15.38
CA GLY A 445 7.61 24.51 -14.42
C GLY A 445 7.26 23.99 -13.02
N ALA A 446 8.19 24.06 -12.06
CA ALA A 446 7.94 23.61 -10.68
C ALA A 446 6.74 24.33 -10.05
N ASN A 447 5.86 23.70 -9.28
CA ASN A 447 4.62 24.34 -8.77
C ASN A 447 3.69 24.94 -9.86
N GLU A 448 3.73 24.42 -11.08
CA GLU A 448 2.77 24.77 -12.15
C GLU A 448 1.31 24.57 -11.73
N LYS A 449 0.45 25.48 -12.19
CA LYS A 449 -1.00 25.42 -11.96
C LYS A 449 -1.71 24.57 -13.01
N ALA A 450 -1.18 24.53 -14.23
CA ALA A 450 -1.53 23.63 -15.31
C ALA A 450 -0.49 23.81 -16.43
N ASP A 451 -0.40 22.88 -17.38
CA ASP A 451 0.43 23.10 -18.56
C ASP A 451 -0.07 24.33 -19.33
N PHE A 452 -1.40 24.43 -19.48
CA PHE A 452 -2.06 25.64 -19.97
C PHE A 452 -3.26 26.07 -19.13
N ILE A 453 -3.40 27.39 -19.00
CA ILE A 453 -4.59 28.05 -18.46
C ILE A 453 -5.28 28.76 -19.61
N HIS A 454 -6.55 28.46 -19.83
CA HIS A 454 -7.32 28.97 -20.96
C HIS A 454 -8.56 29.69 -20.46
N LEU A 455 -8.78 30.91 -20.94
CA LEU A 455 -9.98 31.69 -20.65
C LEU A 455 -10.67 32.10 -21.96
N ASN A 456 -11.84 31.51 -22.20
CA ASN A 456 -12.70 31.87 -23.32
C ASN A 456 -13.88 32.72 -22.84
N VAL A 457 -13.97 33.95 -23.33
CA VAL A 457 -15.03 34.92 -23.02
C VAL A 457 -15.97 35.21 -24.21
N SER A 458 -15.83 34.46 -25.31
CA SER A 458 -16.62 34.69 -26.54
C SER A 458 -18.06 34.18 -26.45
N GLY A 459 -18.33 33.25 -25.54
CA GLY A 459 -19.66 32.65 -25.34
C GLY A 459 -20.53 33.43 -24.35
N PRO A 460 -21.81 33.04 -24.18
CA PRO A 460 -22.74 33.67 -23.24
C PRO A 460 -22.31 33.50 -21.77
N LYS A 461 -21.50 32.48 -21.49
CA LYS A 461 -20.90 32.22 -20.19
C LYS A 461 -19.40 31.98 -20.39
N PRO A 462 -18.51 32.73 -19.70
CA PRO A 462 -17.08 32.51 -19.79
C PRO A 462 -16.68 31.10 -19.36
N ILE A 463 -15.65 30.54 -19.99
CA ILE A 463 -15.10 29.22 -19.66
C ILE A 463 -13.65 29.40 -19.23
N LEU A 464 -13.35 29.01 -17.99
CA LEU A 464 -11.99 28.91 -17.46
C LEU A 464 -11.58 27.44 -17.45
N SER A 465 -10.57 27.11 -18.26
CA SER A 465 -10.06 25.74 -18.39
C SER A 465 -8.63 25.59 -17.87
N LEU A 466 -8.38 24.53 -17.11
CA LEU A 466 -7.04 24.04 -16.81
C LEU A 466 -6.75 22.86 -17.73
N ILE A 467 -5.72 22.97 -18.57
CA ILE A 467 -5.38 21.98 -19.58
C ILE A 467 -4.06 21.31 -19.18
N HIS A 468 -4.09 19.99 -19.09
CA HIS A 468 -2.95 19.16 -18.73
C HIS A 468 -2.58 18.27 -19.91
N VAL A 469 -1.32 18.33 -20.35
CA VAL A 469 -0.85 17.74 -21.60
C VAL A 469 0.25 16.73 -21.30
N LYS A 470 0.13 15.54 -21.86
CA LYS A 470 1.19 14.53 -21.74
C LYS A 470 1.39 13.81 -23.06
N GLY A 471 2.66 13.67 -23.47
CA GLY A 471 3.04 12.91 -24.65
C GLY A 471 2.64 11.44 -24.56
N ALA A 472 2.34 10.83 -25.71
CA ALA A 472 2.14 9.39 -25.79
C ALA A 472 3.47 8.64 -25.56
N LYS A 473 3.42 7.47 -24.92
CA LYS A 473 4.62 6.61 -24.73
C LYS A 473 5.16 5.98 -26.02
N SER A 474 4.41 6.06 -27.11
CA SER A 474 4.77 5.54 -28.44
C SER A 474 4.02 6.37 -29.48
N ASP A 475 4.49 6.34 -30.73
CA ASP A 475 3.95 6.95 -31.94
C ASP A 475 3.37 5.89 -32.92
N THR A 476 3.42 4.61 -32.56
CA THR A 476 2.92 3.53 -33.41
C THR A 476 1.39 3.58 -33.54
N THR A 477 0.85 3.25 -34.71
CA THR A 477 -0.61 3.24 -34.95
C THR A 477 -1.32 2.11 -34.19
N GLY A 478 -0.60 1.04 -33.85
CA GLY A 478 -1.09 -0.11 -33.07
C GLY A 478 -0.91 -0.01 -31.55
N ARG A 479 -0.83 1.21 -30.99
CA ARG A 479 -0.63 1.42 -29.55
C ARG A 479 -1.69 0.70 -28.73
N ARG A 480 -1.21 0.01 -27.69
CA ARG A 480 -2.08 -0.65 -26.71
C ARG A 480 -2.66 0.39 -25.76
N LEU A 481 -3.82 0.08 -25.18
CA LEU A 481 -4.32 0.83 -24.03
C LEU A 481 -3.26 0.82 -22.92
N SER A 482 -3.06 1.97 -22.28
CA SER A 482 -2.10 2.13 -21.19
C SER A 482 -2.67 3.05 -20.10
N VAL A 483 -3.05 2.47 -18.96
CA VAL A 483 -3.48 3.22 -17.78
C VAL A 483 -2.36 4.13 -17.28
N ALA A 484 -1.14 3.59 -17.26
CA ALA A 484 0.07 4.29 -16.83
C ALA A 484 0.45 5.51 -17.71
N ALA A 485 -0.15 5.69 -18.89
CA ALA A 485 0.01 6.92 -19.67
C ALA A 485 -0.88 8.07 -19.15
N TYR A 486 -1.97 7.75 -18.45
CA TYR A 486 -2.93 8.72 -17.91
C TYR A 486 -2.72 8.99 -16.43
N GLU A 487 -2.21 8.05 -15.64
CA GLU A 487 -2.05 8.21 -14.18
C GLU A 487 -1.34 9.52 -13.79
N VAL A 488 -0.24 9.87 -14.45
CA VAL A 488 0.53 11.07 -14.11
C VAL A 488 -0.25 12.35 -14.43
N VAL A 489 -0.79 12.45 -15.65
CA VAL A 489 -1.48 13.67 -16.12
C VAL A 489 -2.83 13.86 -15.40
N THR A 490 -3.54 12.78 -15.09
CA THR A 490 -4.77 12.83 -14.29
C THR A 490 -4.50 13.20 -12.84
N GLY A 491 -3.41 12.70 -12.25
CA GLY A 491 -2.94 13.15 -10.93
C GLY A 491 -2.63 14.65 -10.92
N GLN A 492 -1.91 15.15 -11.93
CA GLN A 492 -1.63 16.58 -12.05
C GLN A 492 -2.91 17.42 -12.17
N ALA A 493 -3.89 16.94 -12.96
CA ALA A 493 -5.19 17.59 -13.10
C ALA A 493 -5.97 17.68 -11.78
N ILE A 494 -6.01 16.60 -11.00
CA ILE A 494 -6.70 16.56 -9.71
C ILE A 494 -6.00 17.45 -8.67
N LYS A 495 -4.66 17.40 -8.60
CA LYS A 495 -3.86 18.22 -7.68
C LYS A 495 -4.12 19.71 -7.85
N ASN A 496 -4.38 20.13 -9.08
CA ASN A 496 -4.47 21.52 -9.45
C ASN A 496 -5.90 22.09 -9.46
N LEU A 497 -6.89 21.32 -9.01
CA LEU A 497 -8.29 21.75 -8.94
C LEU A 497 -8.52 23.02 -8.13
N GLN A 498 -7.67 23.32 -7.14
CA GLN A 498 -7.75 24.57 -6.38
C GLN A 498 -7.62 25.83 -7.26
N TRP A 499 -6.98 25.72 -8.43
CA TRP A 499 -6.76 26.83 -9.36
C TRP A 499 -7.95 27.08 -10.29
N LEU A 500 -9.06 26.35 -10.13
CA LEU A 500 -10.33 26.64 -10.80
C LEU A 500 -11.08 27.82 -10.16
N ASP A 501 -10.68 28.21 -8.96
CA ASP A 501 -11.14 29.44 -8.32
C ASP A 501 -10.40 30.65 -8.92
N LYS A 502 -11.15 31.63 -9.46
CA LYS A 502 -10.56 32.78 -10.15
C LYS A 502 -9.68 33.63 -9.25
N GLN A 503 -10.00 33.77 -7.96
CA GLN A 503 -9.25 34.61 -7.02
C GLN A 503 -7.94 33.93 -6.65
N ALA A 504 -7.98 32.63 -6.35
CA ALA A 504 -6.80 31.82 -6.12
C ALA A 504 -5.89 31.84 -7.36
N LEU A 505 -6.45 31.65 -8.55
CA LEU A 505 -5.72 31.65 -9.81
C LEU A 505 -5.05 33.00 -10.09
N ALA A 506 -5.81 34.10 -10.06
CA ALA A 506 -5.29 35.44 -10.28
C ALA A 506 -4.14 35.75 -9.31
N LYS A 507 -4.35 35.53 -8.00
CA LYS A 507 -3.31 35.70 -6.98
C LYS A 507 -2.08 34.86 -7.26
N GLY A 508 -2.28 33.58 -7.58
CA GLY A 508 -1.18 32.65 -7.86
C GLY A 508 -0.40 33.00 -9.13
N LEU A 509 -1.06 33.58 -10.14
CA LEU A 509 -0.40 34.05 -11.36
C LEU A 509 0.33 35.36 -11.08
N SER A 510 -0.28 36.33 -10.41
CA SER A 510 0.36 37.60 -10.05
C SER A 510 1.65 37.39 -9.28
N GLN A 511 1.66 36.47 -8.32
CA GLN A 511 2.82 36.11 -7.51
C GLN A 511 3.89 35.29 -8.25
N ALA A 512 3.58 34.73 -9.43
CA ALA A 512 4.57 34.00 -10.21
C ALA A 512 5.62 34.98 -10.79
N VAL A 513 6.85 34.91 -10.29
CA VAL A 513 7.99 35.77 -10.70
C VAL A 513 8.72 35.22 -11.94
N ARG A 514 8.08 34.35 -12.73
CA ARG A 514 8.79 33.60 -13.79
C ARG A 514 8.84 34.36 -15.11
N ALA A 515 10.05 34.47 -15.65
CA ALA A 515 10.34 35.10 -16.94
C ALA A 515 9.99 34.22 -18.16
N THR A 516 9.70 32.92 -17.97
CA THR A 516 9.57 31.92 -19.05
C THR A 516 8.14 31.54 -19.42
N ASN A 517 7.13 32.16 -18.81
CA ASN A 517 5.74 31.91 -19.16
C ASN A 517 5.36 32.69 -20.42
N TYR A 518 4.62 32.05 -21.32
CA TYR A 518 4.16 32.63 -22.56
C TYR A 518 2.64 32.83 -22.51
N TRP A 519 2.18 33.98 -22.99
CA TRP A 519 0.80 34.43 -22.84
C TRP A 519 0.29 34.89 -24.20
N TRP A 520 -0.91 34.47 -24.55
CA TRP A 520 -1.53 34.79 -25.83
C TRP A 520 -2.98 35.23 -25.66
N LYS A 521 -3.43 36.04 -26.61
CA LYS A 521 -4.85 36.29 -26.89
C LYS A 521 -5.11 36.04 -28.36
N ASP A 522 -5.96 35.07 -28.67
CA ASP A 522 -6.31 34.65 -30.03
C ASP A 522 -5.12 34.19 -30.90
N GLY A 523 -4.01 33.83 -30.25
CA GLY A 523 -2.76 33.40 -30.88
C GLY A 523 -1.65 34.46 -30.84
N ASP A 524 -2.00 35.72 -30.57
CA ASP A 524 -1.04 36.83 -30.52
C ASP A 524 -0.44 36.99 -29.12
N PRO A 525 0.87 37.22 -28.98
CA PRO A 525 1.50 37.41 -27.67
C PRO A 525 0.95 38.62 -26.91
N VAL A 526 0.71 38.44 -25.61
CA VAL A 526 0.24 39.51 -24.70
C VAL A 526 1.08 39.56 -23.41
N ALA A 527 0.95 40.65 -22.66
CA ALA A 527 1.54 40.75 -21.33
C ALA A 527 0.75 39.88 -20.32
N LYS A 528 1.46 39.34 -19.33
CA LYS A 528 0.89 38.58 -18.20
C LYS A 528 -0.27 39.31 -17.53
N ASP A 529 -0.07 40.58 -17.20
CA ASP A 529 -1.04 41.39 -16.45
C ASP A 529 -2.38 41.48 -17.18
N ALA A 530 -2.37 41.50 -18.52
CA ALA A 530 -3.60 41.53 -19.31
C ALA A 530 -4.47 40.29 -19.12
N LEU A 531 -3.88 39.09 -18.94
CA LEU A 531 -4.65 37.89 -18.61
C LEU A 531 -5.10 37.89 -17.15
N VAL A 532 -4.24 38.33 -16.23
CA VAL A 532 -4.61 38.44 -14.81
C VAL A 532 -5.82 39.37 -14.66
N ASP A 533 -5.78 40.55 -15.27
CA ASP A 533 -6.90 41.51 -15.29
C ASP A 533 -8.16 40.87 -15.89
N ALA A 534 -8.01 40.09 -16.97
CA ALA A 534 -9.14 39.40 -17.59
C ALA A 534 -9.76 38.33 -16.67
N ILE A 535 -8.96 37.65 -15.83
CA ILE A 535 -9.43 36.68 -14.85
C ILE A 535 -10.09 37.39 -13.66
N GLU A 536 -9.48 38.47 -13.15
CA GLU A 536 -10.03 39.27 -12.05
C GLU A 536 -11.36 39.94 -12.44
N GLY A 537 -11.49 40.34 -13.70
CA GLY A 537 -12.72 40.90 -14.27
C GLY A 537 -13.85 39.89 -14.47
N LEU A 538 -13.63 38.59 -14.25
CA LEU A 538 -14.70 37.60 -14.34
C LEU A 538 -15.74 37.81 -13.24
N GLY A 539 -17.02 37.67 -13.59
CA GLY A 539 -18.10 37.45 -12.63
C GLY A 539 -17.99 36.08 -11.94
N ASP A 540 -18.91 35.76 -11.04
CA ASP A 540 -18.94 34.43 -10.40
C ASP A 540 -19.64 33.37 -11.29
N ASP A 541 -20.40 33.83 -12.28
CA ASP A 541 -21.07 32.98 -13.27
C ASP A 541 -20.14 32.64 -14.44
N TYR A 542 -19.26 31.66 -14.23
CA TYR A 542 -18.39 31.10 -15.27
C TYR A 542 -18.35 29.57 -15.18
N THR A 543 -18.04 28.92 -16.29
CA THR A 543 -17.86 27.47 -16.35
C THR A 543 -16.40 27.14 -16.02
N ARG A 544 -16.22 26.21 -15.07
CA ARG A 544 -14.93 25.62 -14.74
C ARG A 544 -14.74 24.36 -15.56
N ARG A 545 -13.59 24.20 -16.18
CA ARG A 545 -13.28 23.02 -17.00
C ARG A 545 -11.87 22.51 -16.72
N VAL A 546 -11.73 21.19 -16.74
CA VAL A 546 -10.43 20.51 -16.70
C VAL A 546 -10.33 19.65 -17.95
N VAL A 547 -9.24 19.82 -18.69
CA VAL A 547 -8.98 19.10 -19.94
C VAL A 547 -7.70 18.30 -19.80
N VAL A 548 -7.76 17.02 -20.12
CA VAL A 548 -6.57 16.15 -20.19
C VAL A 548 -6.30 15.81 -21.64
N VAL A 549 -5.16 16.24 -22.17
CA VAL A 549 -4.69 15.90 -23.53
C VAL A 549 -3.67 14.77 -23.42
N GLN A 550 -4.07 13.58 -23.83
CA GLN A 550 -3.19 12.41 -23.84
C GLN A 550 -3.53 11.51 -25.04
N PRO A 551 -2.79 11.63 -26.15
CA PRO A 551 -3.10 10.95 -27.43
C PRO A 551 -2.63 9.49 -27.48
N HIS A 552 -2.29 8.87 -26.35
CA HIS A 552 -1.82 7.49 -26.33
C HIS A 552 -2.89 6.47 -26.72
N VAL A 553 -4.13 6.66 -26.25
CA VAL A 553 -5.28 5.86 -26.68
C VAL A 553 -5.85 6.43 -27.96
N THR A 554 -6.12 5.54 -28.91
CA THR A 554 -6.84 5.86 -30.14
C THR A 554 -8.31 5.44 -30.02
N GLU A 555 -9.20 6.10 -30.75
CA GLU A 555 -10.60 5.74 -30.85
C GLU A 555 -10.78 4.27 -31.30
N ALA A 556 -9.98 3.85 -32.29
CA ALA A 556 -9.96 2.48 -32.77
C ALA A 556 -9.57 1.46 -31.70
N ALA A 557 -8.54 1.76 -30.89
CA ALA A 557 -8.08 0.87 -29.82
C ALA A 557 -9.12 0.73 -28.70
N ARG A 558 -9.79 1.83 -28.33
CA ARG A 558 -10.92 1.79 -27.39
C ARG A 558 -12.04 0.93 -27.95
N THR A 559 -12.52 1.23 -29.15
CA THR A 559 -13.68 0.54 -29.74
C THR A 559 -13.46 -0.96 -29.79
N LYS A 560 -12.25 -1.39 -30.16
CA LYS A 560 -11.85 -2.80 -30.13
C LYS A 560 -11.86 -3.41 -28.72
N ALA A 561 -11.44 -2.66 -27.70
CA ALA A 561 -11.45 -3.13 -26.32
C ALA A 561 -12.86 -3.13 -25.70
N GLU A 562 -13.72 -2.19 -26.07
CA GLU A 562 -15.13 -2.13 -25.66
C GLU A 562 -15.90 -3.34 -26.18
N ALA A 563 -15.67 -3.71 -27.43
CA ALA A 563 -16.29 -4.89 -28.05
C ALA A 563 -15.86 -6.21 -27.40
N ALA A 564 -14.70 -6.26 -26.74
CA ALA A 564 -14.23 -7.45 -26.05
C ALA A 564 -14.96 -7.65 -24.71
N LYS A 565 -15.55 -8.84 -24.50
CA LYS A 565 -16.21 -9.17 -23.22
C LYS A 565 -15.23 -9.50 -22.09
N THR A 566 -14.04 -10.00 -22.43
CA THR A 566 -12.98 -10.43 -21.52
C THR A 566 -11.60 -10.22 -22.16
N GLY A 567 -10.52 -10.40 -21.40
CA GLY A 567 -9.14 -10.32 -21.90
C GLY A 567 -8.40 -9.05 -21.49
N VAL A 568 -7.09 -9.02 -21.75
CA VAL A 568 -6.17 -7.98 -21.25
C VAL A 568 -6.55 -6.58 -21.72
N ASN A 569 -6.95 -6.41 -22.99
CA ASN A 569 -7.36 -5.10 -23.51
C ASN A 569 -8.65 -4.60 -22.85
N ARG A 570 -9.60 -5.51 -22.59
CA ARG A 570 -10.83 -5.15 -21.86
C ARG A 570 -10.52 -4.73 -20.44
N LEU A 571 -9.66 -5.47 -19.74
CA LEU A 571 -9.22 -5.15 -18.38
C LEU A 571 -8.54 -3.78 -18.31
N ARG A 572 -7.65 -3.46 -19.27
CA ARG A 572 -7.00 -2.16 -19.36
C ARG A 572 -7.97 -1.02 -19.59
N LEU A 573 -9.00 -1.25 -20.40
CA LEU A 573 -10.07 -0.26 -20.59
C LEU A 573 -10.87 -0.04 -19.30
N ASP A 574 -11.23 -1.12 -18.61
CA ASP A 574 -11.98 -1.02 -17.35
C ASP A 574 -11.16 -0.28 -16.27
N GLN A 575 -9.85 -0.53 -16.20
CA GLN A 575 -8.91 0.20 -15.34
C GLN A 575 -8.82 1.69 -15.71
N LEU A 576 -8.63 2.00 -16.99
CA LEU A 576 -8.54 3.37 -17.48
C LEU A 576 -9.85 4.13 -17.23
N SER A 577 -10.99 3.50 -17.49
CA SER A 577 -12.31 4.09 -17.27
C SER A 577 -12.55 4.38 -15.80
N THR A 578 -12.12 3.50 -14.90
CA THR A 578 -12.20 3.71 -13.45
C THR A 578 -11.34 4.90 -13.01
N LEU A 579 -10.09 4.99 -13.49
CA LEU A 579 -9.19 6.11 -13.22
C LEU A 579 -9.83 7.44 -13.64
N LEU A 580 -10.36 7.49 -14.87
CA LEU A 580 -10.93 8.70 -15.44
C LEU A 580 -12.28 9.06 -14.82
N ALA A 581 -13.09 8.08 -14.42
CA ALA A 581 -14.33 8.32 -13.68
C ALA A 581 -14.06 8.86 -12.27
N SER A 582 -12.99 8.41 -11.60
CA SER A 582 -12.55 9.00 -10.33
C SER A 582 -12.12 10.47 -10.52
N ALA A 583 -11.31 10.75 -11.55
CA ALA A 583 -10.92 12.13 -11.88
C ALA A 583 -12.13 13.01 -12.21
N TRP A 584 -13.06 12.51 -13.03
CA TRP A 584 -14.32 13.16 -13.36
C TRP A 584 -15.14 13.49 -12.11
N ARG A 585 -15.28 12.54 -11.18
CA ARG A 585 -16.00 12.76 -9.91
C ARG A 585 -15.35 13.86 -9.08
N SER A 586 -14.03 13.86 -8.95
CA SER A 586 -13.29 14.91 -8.23
C SER A 586 -13.49 16.30 -8.85
N CYS A 587 -13.49 16.41 -10.18
CA CYS A 587 -13.77 17.66 -10.89
C CYS A 587 -15.23 18.11 -10.68
N ASN A 588 -16.20 17.21 -10.85
CA ASN A 588 -17.62 17.53 -10.68
C ASN A 588 -17.98 17.88 -9.24
N GLY A 589 -17.27 17.33 -8.25
CA GLY A 589 -17.42 17.72 -6.85
C GLY A 589 -17.18 19.22 -6.60
N LEU A 590 -16.45 19.90 -7.50
CA LEU A 590 -16.22 21.35 -7.48
C LEU A 590 -17.04 22.11 -8.54
N GLY A 591 -18.00 21.44 -9.16
CA GLY A 591 -18.81 21.99 -10.25
C GLY A 591 -18.04 22.19 -11.56
N ALA A 592 -16.92 21.49 -11.75
CA ALA A 592 -16.11 21.60 -12.95
C ALA A 592 -16.39 20.45 -13.94
N GLU A 593 -16.45 20.81 -15.21
CA GLU A 593 -16.47 19.85 -16.32
C GLU A 593 -15.12 19.14 -16.42
N PHE A 594 -15.13 17.87 -16.81
CA PHE A 594 -13.92 17.09 -17.06
C PHE A 594 -14.01 16.36 -18.39
N THR A 595 -13.03 16.63 -19.25
CA THR A 595 -12.94 16.10 -20.62
C THR A 595 -11.54 15.54 -20.87
N VAL A 596 -11.48 14.42 -21.58
CA VAL A 596 -10.22 13.80 -21.99
C VAL A 596 -10.13 13.76 -23.52
N ILE A 597 -9.07 14.33 -24.07
CA ILE A 597 -8.80 14.39 -25.51
C ILE A 597 -7.86 13.25 -25.91
N TRP A 598 -8.31 12.45 -26.87
CA TRP A 598 -7.62 11.29 -27.42
C TRP A 598 -7.30 11.47 -28.91
N ALA A 599 -6.39 10.63 -29.40
CA ALA A 599 -6.15 10.55 -30.82
C ALA A 599 -7.31 9.81 -31.52
N LYS A 600 -7.66 10.29 -32.72
CA LYS A 600 -8.54 9.58 -33.64
C LYS A 600 -7.95 8.22 -34.06
#